data_AF-A0A4U1D0C5-F1
#
_entry.id   AF-A0A4U1D0C5-F1
#
_cell.length_a   1.000
_cell.length_b   1.000
_cell.length_c   1.000
_cell.angle_alpha   90.00
_cell.angle_beta   90.00
_cell.angle_gamma   90.00
#
_symmetry.space_group_name_H-M   'P 1'
#
loop_
_entity.id
_entity.type
_entity.pdbx_description
1 polymer ?
#
loop_
_entity_poly.entity_id
_entity_poly.type
_entity_poly.pdbx_seq_one_letter_code
_entity_poly.pdbx_strand_id
1 'polypeptide(L)'
;MDWISFLTGGTCVALAFALFTSSHDDEEDDIIIDEETESELVVNGHAERNVIMSCQTCRKLKKHREIKPNLFQCIKCKRHVDLRRAS
;
A
#
# COMPACT_ATOMS: atom_id res chain seq x y z
N MET A 1 45.60 0.59 6.85
CA MET A 1 44.21 0.14 6.67
C MET A 1 43.99 0.01 5.19
N ASP A 2 43.82 -1.22 4.71
CA ASP A 2 43.70 -1.47 3.28
C ASP A 2 42.40 -0.84 2.78
N TRP A 3 42.55 0.19 1.95
CA TRP A 3 41.46 0.93 1.30
C TRP A 3 40.45 0.00 0.62
N ILE A 4 40.95 -1.15 0.14
CA ILE A 4 40.20 -2.23 -0.48
C ILE A 4 39.17 -2.83 0.48
N SER A 5 39.51 -3.00 1.77
CA SER A 5 38.62 -3.55 2.79
C SER A 5 37.48 -2.59 3.15
N PHE A 6 37.73 -1.28 3.08
CA PHE A 6 36.71 -0.26 3.30
C PHE A 6 35.71 -0.22 2.14
N LEU A 7 36.20 -0.27 0.89
CA LEU A 7 35.35 -0.29 -0.29
C LEU A 7 34.53 -1.57 -0.39
N THR A 8 35.14 -2.74 -0.16
CA THR A 8 34.40 -4.02 -0.19
C THR A 8 33.33 -4.07 0.91
N GLY A 9 33.65 -3.62 2.13
CA GLY A 9 32.66 -3.47 3.20
C GLY A 9 31.49 -2.57 2.81
N GLY A 10 31.78 -1.39 2.25
CA GLY A 10 30.75 -0.46 1.77
C GLY A 10 29.86 -1.05 0.68
N THR A 11 30.45 -1.75 -0.30
CA THR A 11 29.68 -2.41 -1.36
C THR A 11 28.79 -3.54 -0.84
N CYS A 12 29.25 -4.32 0.14
CA CYS A 12 28.45 -5.38 0.75
C CYS A 12 27.24 -4.81 1.50
N VAL A 13 27.42 -3.70 2.23
CA VAL A 13 26.31 -3.02 2.93
C VAL A 13 25.32 -2.44 1.94
N ALA A 14 25.78 -1.79 0.86
CA ALA A 14 24.91 -1.25 -0.17
C ALA A 14 24.09 -2.34 -0.88
N LEU A 15 24.70 -3.48 -1.21
CA LEU A 15 24.02 -4.62 -1.82
C LEU A 15 23.03 -5.30 -0.87
N ALA A 16 23.40 -5.47 0.40
CA ALA A 16 22.49 -6.00 1.41
C ALA A 16 21.28 -5.08 1.62
N PHE A 17 21.51 -3.76 1.69
CA PHE A 17 20.43 -2.78 1.77
C PHE A 17 19.52 -2.88 0.55
N ALA A 18 20.07 -2.83 -0.67
CA ALA A 18 19.27 -2.92 -1.89
C ALA A 18 18.48 -4.23 -2.01
N LEU A 19 19.03 -5.37 -1.57
CA LEU A 19 18.30 -6.64 -1.55
C LEU A 19 17.18 -6.65 -0.51
N PHE A 20 17.38 -6.07 0.67
CA PHE A 20 16.35 -5.97 1.70
C PHE A 20 15.29 -4.92 1.36
N THR A 21 15.62 -3.83 0.65
CA THR A 21 14.62 -2.85 0.19
C THR A 21 13.85 -3.36 -1.03
N SER A 22 14.53 -3.97 -2.01
CA SER A 22 13.85 -4.50 -3.21
C SER A 22 12.94 -5.68 -2.93
N SER A 23 13.16 -6.41 -1.83
CA SER A 23 12.21 -7.43 -1.35
C SER A 23 11.05 -6.85 -0.53
N HIS A 24 11.15 -5.58 -0.09
CA HIS A 24 10.04 -4.81 0.47
C HIS A 24 9.25 -4.06 -0.61
N ASP A 25 9.85 -3.69 -1.74
CA ASP A 25 9.18 -2.91 -2.79
C ASP A 25 8.05 -3.67 -3.51
N ASP A 26 8.05 -5.01 -3.55
CA ASP A 26 6.90 -5.78 -4.08
C ASP A 26 5.69 -5.83 -3.12
N GLU A 27 5.88 -5.45 -1.85
CA GLU A 27 4.82 -5.32 -0.82
C GLU A 27 4.52 -3.87 -0.42
N GLU A 28 5.42 -2.91 -0.66
CA GLU A 28 5.30 -1.51 -0.21
C GLU A 28 5.05 -0.47 -1.32
N ASP A 29 5.18 -0.80 -2.62
CA ASP A 29 4.86 0.14 -3.72
C ASP A 29 3.35 0.49 -3.87
N ASP A 30 2.51 0.03 -2.94
CA ASP A 30 1.11 0.47 -2.82
C ASP A 30 0.78 1.14 -1.46
N ILE A 31 1.79 1.36 -0.61
CA ILE A 31 1.66 2.07 0.68
C ILE A 31 2.82 3.07 0.84
N ILE A 32 3.12 3.84 -0.21
CA ILE A 32 3.66 5.18 0.04
C ILE A 32 2.56 5.91 0.80
N ILE A 33 2.83 6.21 2.07
CA ILE A 33 2.12 7.24 2.83
C ILE A 33 2.39 8.53 2.07
N ASP A 34 1.51 8.84 1.12
CA ASP A 34 1.44 10.15 0.50
C ASP A 34 0.91 11.11 1.57
N GLU A 35 1.84 11.65 2.37
CA GLU A 35 1.61 12.79 3.26
C GLU A 35 1.46 14.11 2.48
N GLU A 36 1.36 14.09 1.14
CA GLU A 36 1.31 15.28 0.30
C GLU A 36 0.09 15.40 -0.63
N THR A 37 -0.96 14.59 -0.46
CA THR A 37 -2.25 14.87 -1.12
C THR A 37 -3.39 15.05 -0.12
N GLU A 38 -4.00 16.24 -0.21
CA GLU A 38 -5.29 16.63 0.37
C GLU A 38 -5.26 17.28 1.77
N SER A 39 -4.73 18.51 1.78
CA SER A 39 -5.36 19.65 2.46
C SER A 39 -6.79 19.92 1.94
N GLU A 40 -7.64 18.90 1.82
CA GLU A 40 -9.06 19.06 1.51
C GLU A 40 -9.84 18.82 2.81
N LEU A 41 -10.27 19.94 3.39
CA LEU A 41 -11.18 20.03 4.52
C LEU A 41 -12.32 19.01 4.39
N VAL A 42 -12.23 17.88 5.09
CA VAL A 42 -13.36 16.96 5.25
C VAL A 42 -14.32 17.56 6.27
N VAL A 43 -15.19 18.45 5.78
CA VAL A 43 -16.34 18.98 6.49
C VAL A 43 -17.37 17.85 6.66
N ASN A 44 -17.46 17.29 7.87
CA ASN A 44 -18.59 16.52 8.41
C ASN A 44 -19.45 15.72 7.39
N GLY A 45 -18.89 14.65 6.83
CA GLY A 45 -19.65 13.60 6.14
C GLY A 45 -19.39 12.26 6.81
N HIS A 46 -20.43 11.44 7.01
CA HIS A 46 -20.38 10.08 7.59
C HIS A 46 -19.03 9.40 7.36
N ALA A 47 -18.29 9.11 8.44
CA ALA A 47 -16.95 8.53 8.40
C ALA A 47 -16.88 7.35 7.41
N GLU A 48 -16.37 7.62 6.22
CA GLU A 48 -16.26 6.64 5.15
C GLU A 48 -15.14 5.67 5.54
N ARG A 49 -15.50 4.42 5.82
CA ARG A 49 -14.51 3.43 6.22
C ARG A 49 -13.72 2.99 5.01
N ASN A 50 -12.41 3.11 5.09
CA ASN A 50 -11.49 2.55 4.12
C ASN A 50 -10.91 1.25 4.67
N VAL A 51 -10.96 0.17 3.88
CA VAL A 51 -10.46 -1.16 4.27
C VAL A 51 -9.52 -1.69 3.19
N ILE A 52 -8.46 -2.35 3.61
CA ILE A 52 -7.56 -3.07 2.71
C ILE A 52 -8.04 -4.51 2.59
N MET A 53 -8.37 -4.94 1.37
CA MET A 53 -8.82 -6.31 1.09
C MET A 53 -8.39 -6.76 -0.30
N SER A 54 -8.46 -8.06 -0.56
CA SER A 54 -8.10 -8.63 -1.86
C SER A 54 -9.15 -8.24 -2.91
N CYS A 55 -8.68 -7.58 -3.97
CA CYS A 55 -9.55 -7.20 -5.07
C CYS A 55 -9.55 -8.30 -6.15
N GLN A 56 -10.71 -8.88 -6.45
CA GLN A 56 -10.85 -9.93 -7.48
C GLN A 56 -10.39 -9.48 -8.87
N THR A 57 -10.52 -8.19 -9.18
CA THR A 57 -10.12 -7.63 -10.49
C THR A 57 -8.64 -7.26 -10.50
N CYS A 58 -8.13 -6.60 -9.46
CA CYS A 58 -6.71 -6.23 -9.39
C CYS A 58 -5.79 -7.43 -9.04
N ARG A 59 -6.35 -8.53 -8.54
CA ARG A 59 -5.62 -9.71 -8.03
C ARG A 59 -4.53 -9.38 -7.00
N LYS A 60 -4.71 -8.28 -6.26
CA LYS A 60 -3.80 -7.76 -5.22
C LYS A 60 -4.62 -7.19 -4.07
N LEU A 61 -3.99 -7.03 -2.90
CA LEU A 61 -4.53 -6.24 -1.80
C LEU A 61 -4.62 -4.78 -2.22
N LYS A 62 -5.79 -4.16 -2.08
CA LYS A 62 -6.02 -2.76 -2.45
C LYS A 62 -6.93 -2.08 -1.44
N LYS A 63 -6.84 -0.75 -1.36
CA LYS A 63 -7.78 0.08 -0.62
C LYS A 63 -9.18 0.03 -1.28
N HIS A 64 -10.19 -0.18 -0.45
CA HIS A 64 -11.59 -0.13 -0.83
C HIS A 64 -12.33 0.86 0.07
N ARG A 65 -13.15 1.72 -0.53
CA ARG A 65 -13.99 2.72 0.15
C ARG A 65 -15.37 2.13 0.43
N GLU A 66 -15.88 2.29 1.64
CA GLU A 66 -17.25 1.91 1.98
C GLU A 66 -18.24 2.89 1.34
N ILE A 67 -19.13 2.38 0.50
CA ILE A 67 -20.20 3.18 -0.15
C ILE A 67 -21.52 3.04 0.62
N LYS A 68 -21.78 1.83 1.13
CA LYS A 68 -22.94 1.51 1.99
C LYS A 68 -22.47 0.52 3.05
N PRO A 69 -23.20 0.34 4.16
CA PRO A 69 -22.84 -0.65 5.17
C PRO A 69 -22.56 -2.02 4.54
N ASN A 70 -21.34 -2.51 4.71
CA ASN A 70 -20.85 -3.77 4.14
C ASN A 70 -20.81 -3.84 2.59
N LEU A 71 -20.86 -2.71 1.89
CA LEU A 71 -20.63 -2.60 0.44
C LEU A 71 -19.43 -1.69 0.18
N PHE A 72 -18.39 -2.28 -0.38
CA PHE A 72 -17.12 -1.63 -0.62
C PHE A 72 -16.85 -1.46 -2.11
N GLN A 73 -16.03 -0.48 -2.48
CA GLN A 73 -15.58 -0.27 -3.85
C GLN A 73 -14.06 -0.09 -3.90
N CYS A 74 -13.40 -0.85 -4.77
CA CYS A 74 -11.96 -0.71 -4.99
C CYS A 74 -11.63 0.66 -5.57
N ILE A 75 -10.67 1.38 -4.97
CA ILE A 75 -10.31 2.74 -5.43
C ILE A 75 -9.69 2.70 -6.83
N LYS A 76 -8.93 1.63 -7.15
CA LYS A 76 -8.20 1.45 -8.42
C LYS A 76 -9.10 1.00 -9.59
N CYS A 77 -9.82 -0.11 -9.44
CA CYS A 77 -10.60 -0.69 -10.54
C CYS A 77 -12.11 -0.39 -10.48
N LYS A 78 -12.58 0.32 -9.44
CA LYS A 78 -13.99 0.67 -9.21
C LYS A 78 -14.97 -0.52 -9.09
N ARG A 79 -14.44 -1.75 -9.02
CA ARG A 79 -15.21 -2.98 -8.74
C ARG A 79 -15.85 -2.88 -7.36
N HIS A 80 -17.14 -3.21 -7.29
CA HIS A 80 -17.87 -3.34 -6.04
C HIS A 80 -17.63 -4.71 -5.41
N VAL A 81 -17.41 -4.71 -4.10
CA VAL A 81 -17.27 -5.90 -3.26
C VAL A 81 -18.39 -5.83 -2.23
N ASP A 82 -19.36 -6.72 -2.34
CA ASP A 82 -20.50 -6.78 -1.44
C ASP A 82 -20.27 -7.86 -0.38
N LEU A 83 -20.07 -7.44 0.88
CA LEU A 83 -19.91 -8.33 2.03
C LEU A 83 -21.25 -8.62 2.73
N ARG A 84 -22.38 -8.08 2.25
CA ARG A 84 -23.70 -8.27 2.88
C ARG A 84 -24.26 -9.69 2.79
N ARG A 85 -23.61 -10.59 2.04
CA ARG A 85 -24.14 -11.92 1.71
C ARG A 85 -23.27 -13.09 2.18
N ALA A 86 -22.26 -12.86 3.00
CA ALA A 86 -21.56 -13.94 3.68
C ALA A 86 -22.32 -14.32 4.96
N SER A 87 -23.44 -15.02 4.78
CA SER A 87 -24.16 -15.77 5.83
C SER A 87 -24.22 -17.24 5.42
#